data_AF-A0A960WCK0-F1
#
_entry.id   AF-A0A960WCK0-F1
#
_cell.length_a   1.000
_cell.length_b   1.000
_cell.length_c   1.000
_cell.angle_alpha   90.00
_cell.angle_beta   90.00
_cell.angle_gamma   90.00
#
_symmetry.space_group_name_H-M   'P 1'
#
loop_
_entity.id
_entity.type
_entity.pdbx_description
1 polymer ?
#
loop_
_entity_poly.entity_id
_entity_poly.type
_entity_poly.pdbx_seq_one_letter_code
_entity_poly.pdbx_strand_id
1 'polypeptide(L)'
;MTKSKRTHAQNLTLIYLISMGISTAIGGIVGHGLIHYISFAWKLPGWIAGMISVATLERASIVHAKPWLHPKVSTFFSIFNIIELIFFIIASMVFLDFLFVEFHFLYGLLVIIAPFHAYVFFKNRHKSSLWLLASVALSLIAGLIFQMKISPHIWFNHNDLSHVVIGLAILCIYQGTKNFSSS
;
A
#
# COMPACT_ATOMS: atom_id res chain seq x y z
N MET A 1 -6.70 8.30 31.64
CA MET A 1 -6.13 7.41 30.60
C MET A 1 -5.08 8.18 29.80
N THR A 2 -3.80 7.95 30.07
CA THR A 2 -2.72 8.48 29.22
C THR A 2 -2.76 7.73 27.88
N LYS A 3 -2.93 8.44 26.76
CA LYS A 3 -2.81 7.80 25.44
C LYS A 3 -1.39 7.23 25.33
N SER A 4 -1.29 5.91 25.23
CA SER A 4 -0.03 5.22 24.93
C SER A 4 0.62 5.84 23.68
N LYS A 5 1.93 6.08 23.71
CA LYS A 5 2.65 6.62 22.55
C LYS A 5 2.60 5.60 21.40
N ARG A 6 2.36 6.08 20.18
CA ARG A 6 2.34 5.23 18.98
C ARG A 6 3.71 4.59 18.74
N THR A 7 3.72 3.34 18.30
CA THR A 7 4.93 2.63 17.89
C THR A 7 5.47 3.16 16.57
N HIS A 8 6.72 2.83 16.26
CA HIS A 8 7.31 3.21 14.97
C HIS A 8 6.52 2.64 13.78
N ALA A 9 6.09 1.37 13.84
CA ALA A 9 5.27 0.76 12.80
C ALA A 9 3.88 1.42 12.66
N GLN A 10 3.28 1.89 13.76
CA GLN A 10 2.04 2.66 13.72
C GLN A 10 2.23 4.04 13.08
N ASN A 11 3.36 4.71 13.35
CA ASN A 11 3.67 5.99 12.71
C ASN A 11 3.88 5.82 11.19
N LEU A 12 4.57 4.76 10.77
CA LEU A 12 4.72 4.42 9.35
C LEU A 12 3.37 4.12 8.69
N THR A 13 2.49 3.41 9.38
CA THR A 13 1.14 3.16 8.85
C THR A 13 0.29 4.44 8.78
N LEU A 14 0.50 5.39 9.69
CA LEU A 14 -0.13 6.70 9.57
C LEU A 14 0.35 7.44 8.31
N ILE A 15 1.66 7.38 8.01
CA ILE A 15 2.21 7.94 6.78
C ILE A 15 1.57 7.25 5.57
N TYR A 16 1.44 5.92 5.58
CA TYR A 16 0.68 5.17 4.56
C TYR A 16 -0.73 5.75 4.36
N LEU A 17 -1.52 5.89 5.43
CA LEU A 17 -2.91 6.36 5.33
C LEU A 17 -3.00 7.79 4.78
N ILE A 18 -2.14 8.69 5.25
CA ILE A 18 -2.14 10.09 4.81
C ILE A 18 -1.70 10.18 3.34
N SER A 19 -0.60 9.53 2.98
CA SER A 19 -0.09 9.54 1.60
C SER A 19 -1.02 8.82 0.62
N MET A 20 -1.71 7.76 1.05
CA MET A 20 -2.75 7.10 0.24
C MET A 20 -3.94 8.03 0.00
N GLY A 21 -4.38 8.74 1.05
CA GLY A 21 -5.44 9.74 0.93
C GLY A 21 -5.08 10.87 -0.03
N ILE A 22 -3.86 11.39 0.08
CA ILE A 22 -3.32 12.40 -0.86
C ILE A 22 -3.25 11.85 -2.28
N SER A 23 -2.69 10.65 -2.46
CA SER A 23 -2.60 9.97 -3.75
C SER A 23 -3.97 9.80 -4.40
N THR A 24 -4.96 9.34 -3.64
CA THR A 24 -6.33 9.14 -4.11
C THR A 24 -7.00 10.45 -4.48
N ALA A 25 -6.85 11.49 -3.65
CA ALA A 25 -7.41 12.80 -3.93
C ALA A 25 -6.81 13.42 -5.20
N ILE A 26 -5.48 13.37 -5.36
CA ILE A 26 -4.79 13.86 -6.56
C ILE A 26 -5.18 13.00 -7.78
N GLY A 27 -5.17 11.67 -7.66
CA GLY A 27 -5.55 10.77 -8.73
C GLY A 27 -6.96 11.01 -9.24
N GLY A 28 -7.94 11.16 -8.34
CA GLY A 28 -9.32 11.44 -8.69
C GLY A 28 -9.53 12.85 -9.26
N ILE A 29 -9.06 13.88 -8.56
CA ILE A 29 -9.30 15.28 -8.95
C ILE A 29 -8.46 15.64 -10.18
N VAL A 30 -7.15 15.43 -10.11
CA VAL A 30 -6.19 15.86 -11.14
C VAL A 30 -6.04 14.79 -12.22
N GLY A 31 -5.82 13.54 -11.81
CA GLY A 31 -5.52 12.44 -12.73
C GLY A 31 -6.70 11.94 -13.56
N HIS A 32 -7.94 12.24 -13.14
CA HIS A 32 -9.16 11.86 -13.85
C HIS A 32 -10.08 13.05 -14.13
N GLY A 33 -10.47 13.82 -13.11
CA GLY A 33 -11.44 14.92 -13.28
C GLY A 33 -10.93 16.06 -14.15
N LEU A 34 -9.73 16.56 -13.88
CA LEU A 34 -9.14 17.73 -14.56
C LEU A 34 -8.18 17.36 -15.69
N ILE A 35 -7.99 16.07 -15.98
CA ILE A 35 -6.96 15.60 -16.92
C ILE A 35 -7.15 16.14 -18.34
N HIS A 36 -8.37 16.52 -18.72
CA HIS A 36 -8.68 17.12 -20.02
C HIS A 36 -8.19 18.57 -20.16
N TYR A 37 -7.80 19.22 -19.06
CA TYR A 37 -7.34 20.61 -19.02
C TYR A 37 -5.84 20.74 -18.75
N ILE A 38 -5.14 19.63 -18.50
CA ILE A 38 -3.72 19.60 -18.09
C ILE A 38 -2.98 18.47 -18.82
N SER A 39 -1.65 18.47 -18.76
CA SER A 39 -0.85 17.40 -19.37
C SER A 39 -0.94 16.08 -18.61
N PHE A 40 -0.74 14.96 -19.30
CA PHE A 40 -0.74 13.62 -18.70
C PHE A 40 0.27 13.47 -17.54
N ALA A 41 1.37 14.23 -17.59
CA ALA A 41 2.39 14.25 -16.54
C ALA A 41 1.86 14.63 -15.15
N TRP A 42 0.72 15.33 -15.07
CA TRP A 42 0.08 15.69 -13.80
C TRP A 42 -0.50 14.49 -13.02
N LYS A 43 -0.43 13.27 -13.57
CA LYS A 43 -0.68 12.05 -12.81
C LYS A 43 0.47 11.68 -11.85
N LEU A 44 1.71 12.12 -12.16
CA LEU A 44 2.91 11.77 -11.40
C LEU A 44 2.83 12.09 -9.90
N PRO A 45 2.34 13.27 -9.45
CA PRO A 45 2.24 13.55 -8.02
C PRO A 45 1.35 12.55 -7.27
N GLY A 46 0.25 12.13 -7.89
CA GLY A 46 -0.64 11.11 -7.33
C GLY A 46 0.05 9.73 -7.30
N TRP A 47 0.74 9.36 -8.36
CA TRP A 47 1.50 8.10 -8.45
C TRP A 47 2.62 8.02 -7.43
N ILE A 48 3.43 9.08 -7.30
CA ILE A 48 4.54 9.14 -6.34
C ILE A 48 4.01 9.08 -4.90
N ALA A 49 2.94 9.81 -4.57
CA ALA A 49 2.31 9.70 -3.26
C ALA A 49 1.81 8.27 -2.97
N GLY A 50 1.27 7.58 -3.99
CA GLY A 50 0.82 6.19 -3.89
C GLY A 50 1.97 5.21 -3.66
N MET A 51 3.10 5.38 -4.36
CA MET A 51 4.30 4.57 -4.16
C MET A 51 4.90 4.80 -2.77
N ILE A 52 5.03 6.04 -2.33
CA ILE A 52 5.47 6.37 -0.95
C ILE A 52 4.56 5.69 0.08
N SER A 53 3.26 5.71 -0.16
CA SER A 53 2.29 5.04 0.71
C SER A 53 2.63 3.56 0.85
N VAL A 54 2.65 2.81 -0.25
CA VAL A 54 2.94 1.37 -0.23
C VAL A 54 4.30 1.10 0.41
N ALA A 55 5.35 1.84 0.07
CA ALA A 55 6.68 1.68 0.63
C ALA A 55 6.73 1.89 2.15
N THR A 56 5.92 2.80 2.70
CA THR A 56 5.82 2.98 4.17
C THR A 56 5.05 1.86 4.85
N LEU A 57 4.08 1.23 4.16
CA LEU A 57 3.39 0.05 4.67
C LEU A 57 4.27 -1.21 4.64
N GLU A 58 5.07 -1.37 3.58
CA GLU A 58 6.14 -2.37 3.51
C GLU A 58 7.09 -2.20 4.69
N ARG A 59 7.57 -0.97 4.93
CA ARG A 59 8.43 -0.66 6.07
C ARG A 59 7.77 -1.01 7.40
N ALA A 60 6.50 -0.65 7.58
CA ALA A 60 5.75 -0.97 8.78
C ALA A 60 5.68 -2.48 9.02
N SER A 61 5.50 -3.26 7.95
CA SER A 61 5.46 -4.73 7.98
C SER A 61 6.81 -5.33 8.38
N ILE A 62 7.92 -4.83 7.81
CA ILE A 62 9.28 -5.25 8.15
C ILE A 62 9.61 -4.94 9.62
N VAL A 63 9.26 -3.73 10.08
CA VAL A 63 9.46 -3.30 11.48
C VAL A 63 8.61 -4.15 12.43
N HIS A 64 7.36 -4.42 12.07
CA HIS A 64 6.48 -5.26 12.87
C HIS A 64 7.02 -6.70 12.97
N ALA A 65 7.57 -7.25 11.89
CA ALA A 65 8.12 -8.60 11.88
C ALA A 65 9.49 -8.72 12.58
N LYS A 66 10.18 -7.60 12.86
CA LYS A 66 11.54 -7.55 13.40
C LYS A 66 11.80 -8.44 14.63
N PRO A 67 10.89 -8.56 15.63
CA PRO A 67 11.12 -9.43 16.80
C PRO A 67 11.30 -10.91 16.45
N TRP A 68 10.83 -11.35 15.27
CA TRP A 68 10.90 -12.74 14.82
C TRP A 68 11.90 -12.95 13.67
N LEU A 69 12.64 -11.92 13.28
CA LEU A 69 13.59 -11.97 12.17
C LEU A 69 15.02 -11.86 12.66
N HIS A 70 15.93 -12.51 11.94
CA HIS A 70 17.35 -12.26 12.14
C HIS A 70 17.66 -10.77 11.78
N PRO A 71 18.46 -10.04 12.59
CA PRO A 71 18.70 -8.62 12.37
C PRO A 71 19.19 -8.27 10.96
N LYS A 72 20.07 -9.11 10.37
CA LYS A 72 20.56 -8.93 8.99
C LYS A 72 19.43 -8.94 7.95
N VAL A 73 18.40 -9.77 8.14
CA VAL A 73 17.26 -9.86 7.22
C VAL A 73 16.42 -8.59 7.31
N SER A 74 16.08 -8.16 8.54
CA SER A 74 15.32 -6.92 8.74
C SER A 74 16.05 -5.71 8.17
N THR A 75 17.37 -5.61 8.37
CA THR A 75 18.21 -4.54 7.80
C THR A 75 18.29 -4.61 6.28
N PHE A 76 18.47 -5.79 5.69
CA PHE A 76 18.51 -5.96 4.24
C PHE A 76 17.21 -5.47 3.57
N PHE A 77 16.06 -6.00 3.99
CA PHE A 77 14.77 -5.58 3.42
C PHE A 77 14.46 -4.11 3.71
N SER A 78 14.95 -3.61 4.84
CA SER A 78 14.89 -2.18 5.15
C SER A 78 15.71 -1.32 4.19
N ILE A 79 16.88 -1.75 3.73
CA ILE A 79 17.63 -0.98 2.74
C ILE A 79 16.98 -1.14 1.36
N PHE A 80 16.60 -2.37 1.02
CA PHE A 80 15.98 -2.72 -0.26
C PHE A 80 14.71 -1.91 -0.52
N ASN A 81 13.81 -1.77 0.46
CA ASN A 81 12.58 -0.97 0.34
C ASN A 81 12.83 0.51 -0.07
N ILE A 82 13.97 1.12 0.32
CA ILE A 82 14.28 2.48 -0.15
C ILE A 82 14.80 2.48 -1.59
N ILE A 83 15.68 1.51 -1.92
CA ILE A 83 16.25 1.39 -3.27
C ILE A 83 15.14 1.09 -4.28
N GLU A 84 14.24 0.19 -3.94
CA GLU A 84 13.09 -0.22 -4.75
C GLU A 84 12.12 0.95 -4.99
N LEU A 85 11.74 1.71 -3.95
CA LEU A 85 10.93 2.91 -4.10
C LEU A 85 11.58 3.94 -5.04
N ILE A 86 12.88 4.22 -4.85
CA ILE A 86 13.61 5.17 -5.70
C ILE A 86 13.62 4.69 -7.14
N PHE A 87 13.88 3.41 -7.37
CA PHE A 87 13.88 2.80 -8.70
C PHE A 87 12.54 3.00 -9.40
N PHE A 88 11.41 2.67 -8.76
CA PHE A 88 10.10 2.79 -9.38
C PHE A 88 9.64 4.24 -9.56
N ILE A 89 9.99 5.16 -8.65
CA ILE A 89 9.78 6.60 -8.85
C ILE A 89 10.51 7.07 -10.10
N ILE A 90 11.81 6.79 -10.22
CA ILE A 90 12.61 7.21 -11.37
C ILE A 90 12.06 6.61 -12.66
N ALA A 91 11.74 5.31 -12.67
CA ALA A 91 11.16 4.65 -13.83
C ALA A 91 9.83 5.30 -14.24
N SER A 92 8.93 5.59 -13.29
CA SER A 92 7.66 6.25 -13.57
C SER A 92 7.84 7.66 -14.15
N MET A 93 8.88 8.40 -13.73
CA MET A 93 9.18 9.74 -14.25
C MET A 93 9.81 9.71 -15.64
N VAL A 94 10.67 8.73 -15.92
CA VAL A 94 11.36 8.59 -17.21
C VAL A 94 10.42 8.06 -18.29
N PHE A 95 9.66 7.01 -17.98
CA PHE A 95 8.81 6.34 -18.97
C PHE A 95 7.38 6.89 -19.01
N LEU A 96 6.96 7.61 -17.96
CA LEU A 96 5.62 8.15 -17.82
C LEU A 96 4.53 7.09 -18.04
N ASP A 97 4.78 5.88 -17.54
CA ASP A 97 3.90 4.72 -17.68
C ASP A 97 3.40 4.27 -16.29
N PHE A 98 2.09 4.07 -16.19
CA PHE A 98 1.45 3.57 -14.97
C PHE A 98 1.87 2.15 -14.62
N LEU A 99 2.37 1.38 -15.60
CA LEU A 99 2.85 0.02 -15.39
C LEU A 99 3.89 -0.09 -14.26
N PHE A 100 4.77 0.90 -14.11
CA PHE A 100 5.78 0.92 -13.04
C PHE A 100 5.14 1.11 -11.66
N VAL A 101 4.07 1.90 -11.58
CA VAL A 101 3.31 2.11 -10.34
C VAL A 101 2.56 0.85 -9.95
N GLU A 102 1.97 0.16 -10.94
CA GLU A 102 1.29 -1.12 -10.73
C GLU A 102 2.27 -2.22 -10.29
N PHE A 103 3.45 -2.31 -10.90
CA PHE A 103 4.47 -3.27 -10.48
C PHE A 103 4.98 -3.02 -9.07
N HIS A 104 5.27 -1.77 -8.69
CA HIS A 104 5.63 -1.42 -7.31
C HIS A 104 4.53 -1.85 -6.33
N PHE A 105 3.27 -1.56 -6.65
CA PHE A 105 2.13 -1.94 -5.81
C PHE A 105 2.02 -3.47 -5.65
N LEU A 106 2.06 -4.23 -6.74
CA LEU A 106 1.98 -5.69 -6.70
C LEU A 106 3.18 -6.30 -5.96
N TYR A 107 4.38 -5.81 -6.25
CA TYR A 107 5.60 -6.21 -5.56
C TYR A 107 5.45 -6.01 -4.05
N GLY A 108 5.06 -4.81 -3.61
CA GLY A 108 5.00 -4.55 -2.18
C GLY A 108 3.93 -5.33 -1.44
N LEU A 109 2.79 -5.60 -2.08
CA LEU A 109 1.77 -6.47 -1.50
C LEU A 109 2.19 -7.93 -1.45
N LEU A 110 2.67 -8.50 -2.56
CA LEU A 110 2.88 -9.93 -2.73
C LEU A 110 4.25 -10.43 -2.27
N VAL A 111 5.29 -9.59 -2.39
CA VAL A 111 6.67 -9.97 -2.11
C VAL A 111 7.09 -9.51 -0.72
N ILE A 112 6.55 -8.39 -0.23
CA ILE A 112 6.90 -7.85 1.09
C ILE A 112 5.78 -8.10 2.10
N ILE A 113 4.63 -7.43 1.96
CA ILE A 113 3.59 -7.41 3.01
C ILE A 113 3.05 -8.81 3.28
N ALA A 114 2.64 -9.56 2.25
CA ALA A 114 2.10 -10.91 2.43
C ALA A 114 3.11 -11.88 3.06
N PRO A 115 4.37 -12.02 2.58
CA PRO A 115 5.32 -12.95 3.19
C PRO A 115 5.69 -12.60 4.64
N PHE A 116 5.91 -11.31 4.96
CA PHE A 116 6.19 -10.92 6.35
C PHE A 116 5.01 -11.21 7.27
N HIS A 117 3.79 -10.88 6.86
CA HIS A 117 2.61 -11.15 7.69
C HIS A 117 2.24 -12.63 7.75
N ALA A 118 2.41 -13.39 6.68
CA ALA A 118 2.28 -14.84 6.70
C ALA A 118 3.28 -15.46 7.69
N TYR A 119 4.57 -15.09 7.60
CA TYR A 119 5.60 -15.57 8.51
C TYR A 119 5.28 -15.26 9.98
N VAL A 120 4.95 -14.01 10.30
CA VAL A 120 4.57 -13.59 11.65
C VAL A 120 3.34 -14.38 12.11
N PHE A 121 2.30 -14.49 11.28
CA PHE A 121 1.08 -15.24 11.61
C PHE A 121 1.37 -16.70 11.95
N PHE A 122 2.22 -17.38 11.18
CA PHE A 122 2.60 -18.76 11.48
C PHE A 122 3.42 -18.89 12.76
N LYS A 123 4.19 -17.86 13.15
CA LYS A 123 5.00 -17.86 14.37
C LYS A 123 4.20 -17.57 15.64
N ASN A 124 3.24 -16.65 15.60
CA ASN A 124 2.61 -16.13 16.83
C ASN A 124 1.10 -15.95 16.75
N ARG A 125 0.47 -16.29 15.60
CA ARG A 125 -0.97 -16.12 15.34
C ARG A 125 -1.48 -14.70 15.60
N HIS A 126 -0.63 -13.69 15.41
CA HIS A 126 -0.98 -12.31 15.69
C HIS A 126 -2.12 -11.84 14.77
N LYS A 127 -3.23 -11.39 15.37
CA LYS A 127 -4.44 -11.00 14.63
C LYS A 127 -4.18 -9.87 13.62
N SER A 128 -3.22 -8.98 13.89
CA SER A 128 -2.85 -7.95 12.92
C SER A 128 -2.37 -8.53 11.60
N SER A 129 -1.60 -9.62 11.62
CA SER A 129 -1.14 -10.26 10.39
C SER A 129 -2.29 -10.84 9.57
N LEU A 130 -3.33 -11.36 10.23
CA LEU A 130 -4.52 -11.83 9.50
C LEU A 130 -5.24 -10.68 8.79
N TRP A 131 -5.38 -9.53 9.46
CA TRP A 131 -5.97 -8.33 8.84
C TRP A 131 -5.14 -7.82 7.65
N LEU A 132 -3.81 -7.85 7.75
CA LEU A 132 -2.94 -7.43 6.67
C LEU A 132 -2.97 -8.42 5.49
N LEU A 133 -3.01 -9.73 5.76
CA LEU A 133 -3.22 -10.73 4.71
C LEU A 133 -4.59 -10.58 4.03
N ALA A 134 -5.65 -10.30 4.80
CA ALA A 134 -6.97 -9.99 4.26
C ALA A 134 -6.94 -8.74 3.38
N SER A 135 -6.20 -7.69 3.77
CA SER A 135 -6.02 -6.52 2.91
C SER A 135 -5.29 -6.83 1.61
N VAL A 136 -4.26 -7.69 1.63
CA VAL A 136 -3.59 -8.13 0.40
C VAL A 136 -4.58 -8.87 -0.50
N ALA A 137 -5.37 -9.80 0.05
CA ALA A 137 -6.36 -10.54 -0.72
C ALA A 137 -7.41 -9.61 -1.35
N LEU A 138 -7.94 -8.64 -0.59
CA LEU A 138 -8.89 -7.64 -1.10
C LEU A 138 -8.26 -6.77 -2.20
N SER A 139 -7.02 -6.33 -2.02
CA SER A 139 -6.29 -5.57 -3.05
C SER A 139 -6.10 -6.36 -4.34
N LEU A 140 -5.82 -7.66 -4.27
CA LEU A 140 -5.73 -8.52 -5.46
C LEU A 140 -7.10 -8.66 -6.14
N ILE A 141 -8.17 -8.84 -5.37
CA ILE A 141 -9.54 -8.89 -5.90
C ILE A 141 -9.88 -7.57 -6.62
N ALA A 142 -9.52 -6.42 -6.04
CA ALA A 142 -9.71 -5.13 -6.68
C ALA A 142 -8.92 -4.99 -7.99
N GLY A 143 -7.68 -5.46 -8.02
CA GLY A 143 -6.86 -5.51 -9.24
C GLY A 143 -7.50 -6.38 -10.32
N LEU A 144 -8.02 -7.56 -9.97
CA LEU A 144 -8.74 -8.44 -10.90
C LEU A 144 -10.01 -7.78 -11.45
N ILE A 145 -10.79 -7.11 -10.60
CA ILE A 145 -11.99 -6.37 -11.03
C ILE A 145 -11.64 -5.30 -12.07
N PHE A 146 -10.58 -4.53 -11.81
CA PHE A 146 -10.09 -3.49 -12.70
C PHE A 146 -9.64 -4.07 -14.06
N GLN A 147 -8.76 -5.08 -14.02
CA GLN A 147 -8.18 -5.68 -15.23
C GLN A 147 -9.22 -6.43 -16.08
N MET A 148 -10.14 -7.16 -15.44
CA MET A 148 -11.22 -7.88 -16.13
C MET A 148 -12.40 -6.98 -16.51
N LYS A 149 -12.34 -5.68 -16.18
CA LYS A 149 -13.38 -4.67 -16.46
C LYS A 149 -14.78 -5.05 -15.95
N ILE A 150 -14.84 -5.75 -14.82
CA ILE A 150 -16.11 -6.21 -14.21
C ILE A 150 -16.91 -4.99 -13.74
N SER A 151 -18.01 -4.69 -14.42
CA SER A 151 -18.80 -3.47 -14.20
C SER A 151 -20.24 -3.83 -13.85
N PRO A 152 -20.69 -3.65 -12.59
CA PRO A 152 -22.07 -3.91 -12.18
C PRO A 152 -23.10 -3.06 -12.91
N HIS A 153 -22.76 -1.80 -13.22
CA HIS A 153 -23.66 -0.86 -13.87
C HIS A 153 -22.89 0.23 -14.62
N ILE A 154 -23.53 0.96 -15.54
CA ILE A 154 -22.91 2.06 -16.29
C ILE A 154 -22.46 3.23 -15.39
N TRP A 155 -23.17 3.45 -14.27
CA TRP A 155 -22.87 4.49 -13.27
C TRP A 155 -21.99 3.99 -12.12
N PHE A 156 -21.68 2.69 -12.12
CA PHE A 156 -20.82 2.06 -11.12
C PHE A 156 -20.00 0.99 -11.83
N ASN A 157 -18.97 1.45 -12.53
CA ASN A 157 -18.16 0.63 -13.42
C ASN A 157 -17.01 -0.06 -12.66
N HIS A 158 -16.18 -0.81 -13.38
CA HIS A 158 -15.02 -1.51 -12.83
C HIS A 158 -14.04 -0.64 -12.05
N ASN A 159 -13.86 0.64 -12.42
CA ASN A 159 -13.03 1.56 -11.65
C ASN A 159 -13.69 1.85 -10.30
N ASP A 160 -14.98 2.15 -10.29
CA ASP A 160 -15.72 2.46 -9.06
C ASP A 160 -15.73 1.26 -8.11
N LEU A 161 -16.06 0.08 -8.64
CA LEU A 161 -16.07 -1.16 -7.87
C LEU A 161 -14.68 -1.51 -7.33
N SER A 162 -13.63 -1.43 -8.17
CA SER A 162 -12.25 -1.70 -7.74
C SER A 162 -11.82 -0.76 -6.60
N HIS A 163 -12.09 0.54 -6.71
CA HIS A 163 -11.75 1.50 -5.66
C HIS A 163 -12.53 1.26 -4.36
N VAL A 164 -13.80 0.87 -4.43
CA VAL A 164 -14.57 0.50 -3.22
C VAL A 164 -13.91 -0.70 -2.52
N VAL A 165 -13.50 -1.72 -3.27
CA VAL A 165 -12.81 -2.89 -2.69
C VAL A 165 -11.44 -2.50 -2.11
N ILE A 166 -10.68 -1.60 -2.76
CA ILE A 166 -9.45 -1.02 -2.19
C ILE A 166 -9.74 -0.27 -0.88
N GLY A 167 -10.84 0.48 -0.82
CA GLY A 167 -11.30 1.13 0.41
C GLY A 167 -11.49 0.14 1.55
N LEU A 168 -12.09 -1.02 1.30
CA LEU A 168 -12.22 -2.10 2.27
C LEU A 168 -10.86 -2.69 2.67
N ALA A 169 -9.91 -2.82 1.73
CA ALA A 169 -8.55 -3.25 2.03
C ALA A 169 -7.84 -2.26 2.98
N ILE A 170 -8.00 -0.95 2.75
CA ILE A 170 -7.47 0.11 3.63
C ILE A 170 -8.06 0.02 5.03
N LEU A 171 -9.36 -0.26 5.17
CA LEU A 171 -9.99 -0.48 6.48
C LEU A 171 -9.39 -1.70 7.19
N CYS A 172 -9.10 -2.78 6.46
CA CYS A 172 -8.39 -3.94 7.02
C CYS A 172 -6.97 -3.57 7.49
N ILE A 173 -6.22 -2.77 6.72
CA ILE A 173 -4.90 -2.26 7.12
C ILE A 173 -5.01 -1.45 8.41
N TYR A 174 -5.93 -0.49 8.46
CA TYR A 174 -6.16 0.33 9.66
C TYR A 174 -6.50 -0.53 10.88
N GLN A 175 -7.44 -1.47 10.73
CA GLN A 175 -7.86 -2.37 11.79
C GLN A 175 -6.73 -3.30 12.27
N GLY A 176 -5.89 -3.78 11.35
CA GLY A 176 -4.74 -4.61 11.68
C GLY A 176 -3.65 -3.85 12.42
N THR A 177 -3.33 -2.64 11.98
CA THR A 177 -2.18 -1.87 12.48
C THR A 177 -2.45 -1.10 13.76
N LYS A 178 -3.72 -0.84 14.13
CA LYS A 178 -4.07 -0.16 15.38
C LYS A 178 -3.50 -0.82 16.64
N ASN A 179 -3.23 -2.13 16.56
CA ASN A 179 -2.71 -2.95 17.66
C ASN A 179 -1.29 -3.48 17.38
N PHE A 180 -0.52 -2.87 16.49
CA PHE A 180 0.92 -3.15 16.43
C PHE A 180 1.53 -2.82 17.80
N SER A 181 1.75 -3.87 18.61
CA SER A 181 2.25 -3.74 19.97
C SER A 181 3.62 -3.07 19.95
N SER A 182 3.86 -2.18 20.93
CA SER A 182 5.21 -1.84 21.32
C SER A 182 5.81 -3.12 21.91
N SER A 183 6.60 -3.83 21.12
CA SER A 183 7.55 -4.81 21.66
C SER A 183 8.50 -4.11 22.63
#